data_AF-E6TQK4-F1
#
_entry.id   AF-E6TQK4-F1
#
_cell.length_a   1.000
_cell.length_b   1.000
_cell.length_c   1.000
_cell.angle_alpha   90.00
_cell.angle_beta   90.00
_cell.angle_gamma   90.00
#
_symmetry.space_group_name_H-M   'P 1'
#
loop_
_entity.id
_entity.type
_entity.pdbx_description
1 polymer ?
#
loop_
_entity_poly.entity_id
_entity_poly.type
_entity_poly.pdbx_seq_one_letter_code
_entity_poly.pdbx_strand_id
1 'polypeptide(L)'
;MVLKLTLFEWKQTSIWNYILITVTTAVFATFALFIIGDGNVSRRWIALDTLYIVLGIAIQICRHPSFVQPTSQKGSDIHILMRKLPLKNKDILYSRYLNSTVLHLCVYTVFFLIILLFSTSFFDLVETNYLQVLLLLVCAGVFISSLYAAMESGVNIKPTALAAIGGLLSIPILILLNILYAITDGGVIVGLIRLTHYSPLFAIVLAMVVLLLSLLFWQSRTKKSMKRVDFHV
;
A
#
# COMPACT_ATOMS: atom_id res chain seq x y z
N MET A 1 -8.21 8.87 -22.02
CA MET A 1 -8.46 7.41 -22.02
C MET A 1 -8.27 6.80 -20.64
N VAL A 2 -7.09 6.96 -20.02
CA VAL A 2 -6.76 6.44 -18.67
C VAL A 2 -7.85 6.68 -17.63
N LEU A 3 -8.33 7.92 -17.46
CA LEU A 3 -9.38 8.24 -16.48
C LEU A 3 -10.69 7.45 -16.72
N LYS A 4 -11.12 7.32 -17.98
CA LYS A 4 -12.33 6.55 -18.33
C LYS A 4 -12.17 5.07 -17.98
N LEU A 5 -10.97 4.51 -18.19
CA LEU A 5 -10.65 3.14 -17.78
C LEU A 5 -10.72 3.02 -16.25
N THR A 6 -10.07 3.92 -15.50
CA THR A 6 -10.12 3.91 -14.03
C THR A 6 -11.55 3.97 -13.49
N LEU A 7 -12.40 4.87 -14.01
CA LEU A 7 -13.81 4.96 -13.62
C LEU A 7 -14.60 3.71 -13.97
N PHE A 8 -14.31 3.09 -15.12
CA PHE A 8 -14.89 1.82 -15.51
C PHE A 8 -14.49 0.69 -14.54
N GLU A 9 -13.21 0.61 -14.15
CA GLU A 9 -12.75 -0.37 -13.15
C GLU A 9 -13.49 -0.21 -11.82
N TRP A 10 -13.67 1.03 -11.35
CA TRP A 10 -14.39 1.32 -10.10
C TRP A 10 -15.84 0.87 -10.15
N LYS A 11 -16.53 1.13 -11.27
CA LYS A 11 -17.93 0.73 -11.46
C LYS A 11 -18.10 -0.79 -11.50
N GLN A 12 -17.11 -1.52 -12.02
CA GLN A 12 -17.13 -2.98 -12.12
C GLN A 12 -16.62 -3.69 -10.86
N THR A 13 -15.93 -2.97 -9.97
CA THR A 13 -15.43 -3.55 -8.72
C THR A 13 -16.60 -3.84 -7.78
N SER A 14 -16.70 -5.08 -7.31
CA SER A 14 -17.76 -5.51 -6.38
C SER A 14 -17.79 -4.68 -5.11
N ILE A 15 -19.00 -4.38 -4.61
CA ILE A 15 -19.21 -3.65 -3.36
C ILE A 15 -18.52 -4.34 -2.17
N TRP A 16 -18.45 -5.68 -2.20
CA TRP A 16 -17.79 -6.49 -1.17
C TRP A 16 -16.31 -6.18 -1.02
N ASN A 17 -15.61 -5.80 -2.09
CA ASN A 17 -14.20 -5.41 -2.01
C ASN A 17 -14.05 -4.16 -1.14
N TYR A 18 -14.92 -3.16 -1.34
CA TYR A 18 -14.88 -1.91 -0.57
C TYR A 18 -15.26 -2.13 0.89
N ILE A 19 -16.25 -2.98 1.17
CA ILE A 19 -16.61 -3.39 2.53
C ILE A 19 -15.41 -4.06 3.20
N LEU A 20 -14.79 -5.04 2.55
CA LEU A 20 -13.65 -5.77 3.11
C LEU A 20 -12.46 -4.84 3.39
N ILE A 21 -12.11 -3.95 2.45
CA ILE A 21 -11.04 -2.95 2.63
C ILE A 21 -11.35 -2.04 3.82
N THR A 22 -12.60 -1.61 3.96
CA THR A 22 -13.03 -0.74 5.07
C THR A 22 -12.89 -1.46 6.41
N VAL A 23 -13.38 -2.69 6.51
CA VAL A 23 -13.28 -3.53 7.71
C VAL A 23 -11.82 -3.80 8.04
N THR A 24 -11.00 -4.19 7.07
CA THR A 24 -9.55 -4.40 7.26
C THR A 24 -8.87 -3.14 7.77
N THR A 25 -9.16 -1.97 7.17
CA THR A 25 -8.59 -0.69 7.60
C THR A 25 -8.98 -0.38 9.05
N ALA A 26 -10.25 -0.56 9.42
CA ALA A 26 -10.73 -0.35 10.78
C ALA A 26 -10.06 -1.29 11.79
N VAL A 27 -9.97 -2.59 11.47
CA VAL A 27 -9.31 -3.59 12.32
C VAL A 27 -7.84 -3.24 12.56
N PHE A 28 -7.11 -2.87 11.51
CA PHE A 28 -5.70 -2.47 11.63
C PHE A 28 -5.56 -1.16 12.40
N ALA A 29 -6.43 -0.17 12.19
CA ALA A 29 -6.40 1.07 12.97
C ALA A 29 -6.63 0.79 14.47
N THR A 30 -7.57 -0.10 14.80
CA THR A 30 -7.81 -0.53 16.19
C THR A 30 -6.59 -1.21 16.79
N PHE A 31 -5.94 -2.13 16.07
CA PHE A 31 -4.69 -2.73 16.54
C PHE A 31 -3.58 -1.69 16.73
N ALA A 32 -3.47 -0.70 15.85
CA ALA A 32 -2.50 0.38 15.99
C ALA A 32 -2.74 1.18 17.28
N LEU A 33 -4.00 1.51 17.58
CA LEU A 33 -4.37 2.20 18.82
C LEU A 33 -3.99 1.40 20.07
N PHE A 34 -4.27 0.09 20.08
CA PHE A 34 -3.87 -0.78 21.18
C PHE A 34 -2.34 -0.83 21.35
N ILE A 35 -1.58 -0.96 20.25
CA ILE A 35 -0.12 -0.98 20.28
C ILE A 35 0.45 0.33 20.82
N ILE A 36 -0.07 1.48 20.37
CA ILE A 36 0.44 2.78 20.81
C ILE A 36 0.10 3.04 22.29
N GLY A 37 -1.08 2.60 22.73
CA GLY A 37 -1.55 2.71 24.11
C GLY A 37 -0.93 1.70 25.08
N ASP A 38 -0.31 0.62 24.59
CA ASP A 38 0.43 -0.32 25.42
C ASP A 38 1.69 0.37 25.97
N GLY A 39 1.83 0.44 27.29
CA GLY A 39 2.85 1.24 28.00
C GLY A 39 4.31 0.84 27.73
N ASN A 40 4.55 -0.13 26.84
CA ASN A 40 5.86 -0.59 26.45
C ASN A 40 6.48 0.32 25.37
N VAL A 41 7.14 1.39 25.84
CA VAL A 41 7.61 2.52 25.04
C VAL A 41 8.58 2.12 23.90
N SER A 42 9.44 1.12 24.11
CA SER A 42 10.49 0.77 23.13
C SER A 42 9.98 -0.11 21.99
N ARG A 43 9.03 -1.02 22.26
CA ARG A 43 8.60 -2.03 21.26
C ARG A 43 7.36 -1.61 20.46
N ARG A 44 6.56 -0.67 20.97
CA ARG A 44 5.33 -0.23 20.29
C ARG A 44 5.56 0.34 18.89
N TRP A 45 6.67 1.03 18.67
CA TRP A 45 6.94 1.65 17.36
C TRP A 45 7.32 0.63 16.29
N ILE A 46 8.11 -0.40 16.65
CA ILE A 46 8.40 -1.53 15.75
C ILE A 46 7.13 -2.30 15.41
N ALA A 47 6.26 -2.51 16.41
CA ALA A 47 4.98 -3.16 16.20
C ALA A 47 4.07 -2.34 15.27
N LEU A 48 4.06 -1.01 15.41
CA LEU A 48 3.35 -0.10 14.52
C LEU A 48 3.90 -0.13 13.09
N ASP A 49 5.23 -0.10 12.92
CA ASP A 49 5.89 -0.23 11.61
C ASP A 49 5.51 -1.54 10.91
N THR A 50 5.52 -2.64 11.67
CA THR A 50 5.15 -3.97 11.18
C THR A 50 3.70 -3.98 10.74
N LEU A 51 2.80 -3.47 11.57
CA LEU A 51 1.36 -3.39 11.28
C LEU A 51 1.10 -2.54 10.03
N TYR A 52 1.81 -1.43 9.88
CA TYR A 52 1.72 -0.52 8.74
C TYR A 52 2.14 -1.17 7.41
N ILE A 53 3.19 -2.00 7.42
CA ILE A 53 3.59 -2.80 6.24
C ILE A 53 2.55 -3.88 5.94
N VAL A 54 2.13 -4.62 6.98
CA VAL A 54 1.17 -5.72 6.82
C VAL A 54 -0.17 -5.20 6.31
N LEU A 55 -0.61 -4.01 6.72
CA LEU A 55 -1.79 -3.34 6.17
C LEU A 55 -1.68 -3.17 4.65
N GLY A 56 -0.52 -2.72 4.17
CA GLY A 56 -0.27 -2.54 2.74
C GLY A 56 -0.39 -3.83 1.93
N ILE A 57 0.00 -4.97 2.52
CA ILE A 57 -0.16 -6.31 1.94
C ILE A 57 -1.63 -6.75 1.98
N ALA A 58 -2.26 -6.62 3.15
CA ALA A 58 -3.62 -7.07 3.40
C ALA A 58 -4.61 -6.39 2.44
N ILE A 59 -4.47 -5.09 2.20
CA ILE A 59 -5.30 -4.36 1.24
C ILE A 59 -5.18 -4.94 -0.17
N GLN A 60 -3.98 -5.31 -0.63
CA GLN A 60 -3.84 -5.93 -1.95
C GLN A 60 -4.49 -7.31 -2.02
N ILE A 61 -4.37 -8.11 -0.96
CA ILE A 61 -5.02 -9.43 -0.89
C ILE A 61 -6.54 -9.27 -0.99
N CYS A 62 -7.12 -8.28 -0.29
CA CYS A 62 -8.56 -7.99 -0.33
C CYS A 62 -9.07 -7.57 -1.71
N ARG A 63 -8.19 -7.09 -2.60
CA ARG A 63 -8.53 -6.72 -3.98
C ARG A 63 -8.40 -7.89 -4.96
N HIS A 64 -7.75 -8.98 -4.56
CA HIS A 64 -7.55 -10.12 -5.44
C HIS A 64 -8.88 -10.88 -5.60
N PRO A 65 -9.42 -11.03 -6.83
CA PRO A 65 -10.76 -11.57 -7.04
C PRO A 65 -10.92 -12.94 -6.42
N SER A 66 -9.92 -13.83 -6.54
CA SER A 66 -9.94 -15.17 -5.93
C SER A 66 -10.22 -15.22 -4.42
N PHE A 67 -10.00 -14.11 -3.68
CA PHE A 67 -10.30 -14.02 -2.24
C PHE A 67 -11.74 -13.55 -1.96
N VAL A 68 -12.34 -12.78 -2.87
CA VAL A 68 -13.71 -12.25 -2.73
C VAL A 68 -14.72 -13.09 -3.52
N GLN A 69 -14.26 -13.72 -4.59
CA GLN A 69 -14.96 -14.61 -5.51
C GLN A 69 -13.98 -15.68 -6.02
N PRO A 70 -14.05 -16.93 -5.55
CA PRO A 70 -13.13 -17.97 -6.00
C PRO A 70 -13.32 -18.27 -7.50
N THR A 71 -12.44 -17.72 -8.35
CA THR A 71 -12.40 -18.00 -9.79
C THR A 71 -11.12 -18.76 -10.16
N SER A 72 -11.19 -19.61 -11.17
CA SER A 72 -10.03 -20.33 -11.75
C SER A 72 -9.22 -19.48 -12.75
N GLN A 73 -9.58 -18.21 -12.93
CA GLN A 73 -9.01 -17.35 -13.97
C GLN A 73 -7.67 -16.71 -13.53
N LYS A 74 -6.80 -16.51 -14.52
CA LYS A 74 -5.41 -16.08 -14.33
C LYS A 74 -5.33 -14.54 -14.40
N GLY A 75 -5.38 -13.87 -13.25
CA GLY A 75 -5.35 -12.41 -13.12
C GLY A 75 -6.72 -11.81 -12.80
N SER A 76 -6.78 -10.52 -12.44
CA SER A 76 -8.07 -9.89 -12.15
C SER A 76 -8.97 -9.85 -13.38
N ASP A 77 -10.27 -10.12 -13.21
CA ASP A 77 -11.23 -10.21 -14.33
C ASP A 77 -11.21 -8.97 -15.22
N ILE A 78 -11.02 -7.81 -14.57
CA ILE A 78 -10.90 -6.51 -15.23
C ILE A 78 -9.60 -6.42 -16.04
N HIS A 79 -8.48 -6.97 -15.56
CA HIS A 79 -7.24 -7.01 -16.33
C HIS A 79 -7.38 -7.88 -17.59
N ILE A 80 -8.05 -9.03 -17.45
CA ILE A 80 -8.34 -9.93 -18.58
C ILE A 80 -9.26 -9.23 -19.58
N LEU A 81 -10.31 -8.55 -19.11
CA LEU A 81 -11.24 -7.80 -19.95
C LEU A 81 -10.54 -6.66 -20.69
N MET A 82 -9.73 -5.85 -20.01
CA MET A 82 -9.03 -4.71 -20.61
C MET A 82 -8.01 -5.12 -21.68
N ARG A 83 -7.37 -6.29 -21.54
CA ARG A 83 -6.46 -6.81 -22.57
C ARG A 83 -7.16 -7.27 -23.85
N LYS A 84 -8.44 -7.63 -23.79
CA LYS A 84 -9.24 -8.00 -24.99
C LYS A 84 -9.68 -6.79 -25.80
N LEU A 85 -9.58 -5.59 -25.23
CA LEU A 85 -9.93 -4.34 -25.90
C LEU A 85 -8.73 -3.80 -26.70
N PRO A 86 -8.93 -3.10 -27.84
CA PRO A 86 -7.88 -2.51 -28.64
C PRO A 86 -7.28 -1.25 -27.97
N LEU A 87 -6.74 -1.41 -26.77
CA LEU A 87 -6.18 -0.35 -25.94
C LEU A 87 -4.65 -0.41 -25.96
N LYS A 88 -4.00 0.76 -25.86
CA LYS A 88 -2.54 0.82 -25.76
C LYS A 88 -2.12 0.27 -24.39
N ASN A 89 -1.13 -0.61 -24.34
CA ASN A 89 -0.60 -1.20 -23.10
C ASN A 89 -0.22 -0.15 -22.04
N LYS A 90 0.29 1.01 -22.47
CA LYS A 90 0.58 2.13 -21.57
C LYS A 90 -0.66 2.61 -20.83
N ASP A 91 -1.81 2.71 -21.51
CA ASP A 91 -3.03 3.26 -20.94
C ASP A 91 -3.60 2.31 -19.87
N ILE A 92 -3.52 0.99 -20.10
CA ILE A 92 -3.88 -0.05 -19.13
C ILE A 92 -2.95 -0.01 -17.91
N LEU A 93 -1.65 0.16 -18.13
CA LEU A 93 -0.67 0.19 -17.05
C LEU A 93 -0.86 1.41 -16.13
N TYR A 94 -1.10 2.58 -16.72
CA TYR A 94 -1.35 3.80 -15.96
C TYR A 94 -2.73 3.81 -15.28
N SER A 95 -3.79 3.26 -15.91
CA SER A 95 -5.12 3.22 -15.29
C SER A 95 -5.12 2.38 -14.01
N ARG A 96 -4.43 1.23 -14.04
CA ARG A 96 -4.28 0.35 -12.88
C ARG A 96 -3.42 0.96 -11.79
N TYR A 97 -2.32 1.63 -12.16
CA TYR A 97 -1.51 2.36 -11.18
C TYR A 97 -2.34 3.44 -10.49
N LEU A 98 -3.08 4.25 -11.27
CA LEU A 98 -3.91 5.33 -10.74
C LEU A 98 -5.01 4.77 -9.82
N ASN A 99 -5.73 3.73 -10.26
CA ASN A 99 -6.75 3.06 -9.46
C ASN A 99 -6.18 2.58 -8.12
N SER A 100 -5.06 1.84 -8.16
CA SER A 100 -4.39 1.37 -6.96
C SER A 100 -3.96 2.53 -6.07
N THR A 101 -3.26 3.52 -6.63
CA THR A 101 -2.72 4.65 -5.87
C THR A 101 -3.80 5.43 -5.15
N VAL A 102 -4.90 5.78 -5.83
CA VAL A 102 -6.02 6.52 -5.21
C VAL A 102 -6.63 5.74 -4.05
N LEU A 103 -6.83 4.42 -4.22
CA LEU A 103 -7.35 3.58 -3.15
C LEU A 103 -6.41 3.54 -1.93
N HIS A 104 -5.11 3.36 -2.14
CA HIS A 104 -4.13 3.32 -1.05
C HIS A 104 -3.98 4.68 -0.37
N LEU A 105 -4.03 5.78 -1.13
CA LEU A 105 -4.08 7.13 -0.58
C LEU A 105 -5.27 7.26 0.39
N CYS A 106 -6.47 6.86 -0.04
CA CYS A 106 -7.66 6.90 0.83
C CYS A 106 -7.49 6.03 2.08
N VAL A 107 -7.05 4.78 1.92
CA VAL A 107 -6.91 3.85 3.05
C VAL A 107 -5.89 4.34 4.07
N TYR A 108 -4.68 4.70 3.64
CA TYR A 108 -3.65 5.18 4.58
C TYR A 108 -4.03 6.51 5.21
N THR A 109 -4.72 7.39 4.48
CA THR A 109 -5.24 8.65 5.05
C THR A 109 -6.24 8.35 6.16
N VAL A 110 -7.23 7.49 5.91
CA VAL A 110 -8.22 7.11 6.93
C VAL A 110 -7.55 6.42 8.13
N PHE A 111 -6.63 5.49 7.87
CA PHE A 111 -5.88 4.79 8.91
C PHE A 111 -5.15 5.76 9.85
N PHE A 112 -4.37 6.71 9.32
CA PHE A 112 -3.65 7.67 10.15
C PHE A 112 -4.57 8.72 10.77
N LEU A 113 -5.65 9.13 10.11
CA LEU A 113 -6.63 10.03 10.72
C LEU A 113 -7.28 9.40 11.95
N ILE A 114 -7.64 8.11 11.91
CA ILE A 114 -8.15 7.39 13.08
C ILE A 114 -7.09 7.40 14.19
N ILE A 115 -5.84 7.07 13.88
CA ILE A 115 -4.77 7.08 14.89
C ILE A 115 -4.59 8.48 15.50
N LEU A 116 -4.57 9.53 14.67
CA LEU A 116 -4.43 10.92 15.11
C LEU A 116 -5.57 11.37 16.01
N LEU A 117 -6.81 10.99 15.70
CA LEU A 117 -7.99 11.40 16.45
C LEU A 117 -8.11 10.70 17.81
N PHE A 118 -7.62 9.45 17.91
CA PHE A 118 -7.86 8.59 19.07
C PHE A 118 -6.61 8.30 19.91
N SER A 119 -5.41 8.69 19.47
CA SER A 119 -4.17 8.50 20.21
C SER A 119 -3.48 9.84 20.51
N THR A 120 -3.59 10.30 21.76
CA THR A 120 -2.89 11.48 22.24
C THR A 120 -1.37 11.35 22.09
N SER A 121 -0.82 10.17 22.41
CA SER A 121 0.61 9.90 22.26
C SER A 121 1.12 10.04 20.82
N PHE A 122 0.29 9.70 19.84
CA PHE A 122 0.64 9.88 18.43
C PHE A 122 0.45 11.33 17.99
N PHE A 123 -0.61 11.99 18.45
CA PHE A 123 -0.87 13.40 18.19
C PHE A 123 0.28 14.28 18.68
N ASP A 124 0.70 14.12 19.94
CA ASP A 124 1.80 14.87 20.54
C ASP A 124 3.11 14.71 19.76
N LEU A 125 3.34 13.53 19.18
CA LEU A 125 4.52 13.24 18.38
C LEU A 125 4.55 14.02 17.04
N VAL A 126 3.39 14.37 16.50
CA VAL A 126 3.25 14.98 15.16
C VAL A 126 2.72 16.41 15.15
N GLU A 127 2.32 16.94 16.30
CA GLU A 127 1.51 18.16 16.47
C GLU A 127 1.96 19.33 15.58
N THR A 128 3.26 19.61 15.53
CA THR A 128 3.82 20.77 14.82
C THR A 128 3.89 20.62 13.29
N ASN A 129 3.83 19.40 12.75
CA ASN A 129 4.00 19.12 11.31
C ASN A 129 3.07 18.02 10.80
N TYR A 130 1.88 17.89 11.40
CA TYR A 130 1.00 16.73 11.17
C TYR A 130 0.60 16.55 9.70
N LEU A 131 0.45 17.63 8.92
CA LEU A 131 0.13 17.54 7.49
C LEU A 131 1.28 16.95 6.67
N GLN A 132 2.51 17.38 6.94
CA GLN A 132 3.71 16.90 6.23
C GLN A 132 4.04 15.47 6.64
N VAL A 133 3.87 15.14 7.92
CA VAL A 133 3.95 13.78 8.44
C VAL A 133 2.94 12.89 7.73
N LEU A 134 1.66 13.29 7.72
CA LEU A 134 0.60 12.52 7.10
C LEU A 134 0.87 12.30 5.61
N LEU A 135 1.28 13.34 4.88
CA LEU A 135 1.65 13.25 3.47
C LEU A 135 2.78 12.23 3.25
N LEU A 136 3.86 12.33 4.02
CA LEU A 136 5.03 11.46 3.88
C LEU A 136 4.68 10.01 4.22
N LEU A 137 3.97 9.77 5.31
CA LEU A 137 3.52 8.43 5.73
C LEU A 137 2.52 7.84 4.75
N VAL A 138 1.60 8.63 4.19
CA VAL A 138 0.67 8.14 3.16
C VAL A 138 1.43 7.77 1.88
N CYS A 139 2.38 8.59 1.44
CA CYS A 139 3.20 8.31 0.25
C CYS A 139 4.10 7.07 0.43
N ALA A 140 4.71 6.90 1.60
CA ALA A 140 5.46 5.69 1.96
C ALA A 140 4.56 4.44 1.90
N GLY A 141 3.30 4.57 2.29
CA GLY A 141 2.34 3.47 2.33
C GLY A 141 1.96 3.05 0.91
N VAL A 142 1.67 4.04 0.06
CA VAL A 142 1.46 3.82 -1.39
C VAL A 142 2.66 3.11 -2.01
N PHE A 143 3.89 3.53 -1.67
CA PHE A 143 5.09 2.88 -2.17
C PHE A 143 5.18 1.42 -1.74
N ILE A 144 5.04 1.10 -0.45
CA ILE A 144 5.04 -0.28 0.07
C ILE A 144 3.96 -1.11 -0.63
N SER A 145 2.73 -0.60 -0.70
CA SER A 145 1.62 -1.27 -1.37
C SER A 145 1.88 -1.48 -2.87
N SER A 146 2.57 -0.55 -3.54
CA SER A 146 2.90 -0.69 -4.96
C SER A 146 3.92 -1.81 -5.24
N LEU A 147 4.78 -2.14 -4.27
CA LEU A 147 5.68 -3.29 -4.37
C LEU A 147 4.88 -4.58 -4.57
N TYR A 148 3.78 -4.72 -3.82
CA TYR A 148 2.88 -5.87 -3.87
C TYR A 148 1.90 -5.81 -5.03
N ALA A 149 1.30 -4.65 -5.29
CA ALA A 149 0.37 -4.47 -6.41
C ALA A 149 1.02 -4.86 -7.74
N ALA A 150 2.31 -4.52 -7.92
CA ALA A 150 3.03 -4.84 -9.14
C ALA A 150 3.22 -6.36 -9.36
N MET A 151 3.14 -7.16 -8.29
CA MET A 151 3.21 -8.63 -8.37
C MET A 151 1.92 -9.28 -8.86
N GLU A 152 0.79 -8.62 -8.66
CA GLU A 152 -0.53 -9.05 -9.15
C GLU A 152 -0.63 -8.97 -10.69
N SER A 153 0.28 -8.24 -11.34
CA SER A 153 0.18 -7.87 -12.75
C SER A 153 0.54 -9.00 -13.73
N GLY A 154 -0.12 -10.15 -13.65
CA GLY A 154 0.02 -11.22 -14.64
C GLY A 154 1.00 -12.32 -14.24
N VAL A 155 0.87 -12.87 -13.03
CA VAL A 155 1.48 -14.17 -12.74
C VAL A 155 0.39 -15.05 -12.16
N ASN A 156 0.32 -16.29 -12.62
CA ASN A 156 -0.69 -17.25 -12.19
C ASN A 156 -0.34 -17.81 -10.81
N ILE A 157 -0.48 -16.99 -9.77
CA ILE A 157 -0.11 -17.31 -8.40
C ILE A 157 -1.39 -17.56 -7.60
N LYS A 158 -1.49 -18.72 -6.94
CA LYS A 158 -2.58 -19.00 -6.00
C LYS A 158 -2.60 -17.93 -4.89
N PRO A 159 -3.75 -17.53 -4.35
CA PRO A 159 -3.79 -16.49 -3.31
C PRO A 159 -2.94 -16.82 -2.07
N THR A 160 -2.89 -18.09 -1.67
CA THR A 160 -2.02 -18.56 -0.57
C THR A 160 -0.54 -18.40 -0.90
N ALA A 161 -0.14 -18.65 -2.14
CA ALA A 161 1.22 -18.42 -2.61
C ALA A 161 1.53 -16.92 -2.74
N LEU A 162 0.56 -16.08 -3.12
CA LEU A 162 0.73 -14.63 -3.15
C LEU A 162 0.91 -14.07 -1.73
N ALA A 163 0.13 -14.56 -0.77
CA ALA A 163 0.28 -14.22 0.65
C ALA A 163 1.64 -14.70 1.19
N ALA A 164 2.06 -15.92 0.87
CA ALA A 164 3.35 -16.46 1.28
C ALA A 164 4.52 -15.66 0.69
N ILE A 165 4.48 -15.35 -0.61
CA ILE A 165 5.49 -14.49 -1.25
C ILE A 165 5.42 -13.08 -0.64
N GLY A 166 4.23 -12.60 -0.32
CA GLY A 166 4.00 -11.32 0.34
C GLY A 166 4.73 -11.21 1.67
N GLY A 167 4.55 -12.22 2.53
CA GLY A 167 5.24 -12.36 3.82
C GLY A 167 6.73 -12.64 3.67
N LEU A 168 7.16 -13.40 2.67
CA LEU A 168 8.58 -13.67 2.47
C LEU A 168 9.33 -12.42 1.98
N LEU A 169 8.68 -11.59 1.15
CA LEU A 169 9.20 -10.30 0.72
C LEU A 169 9.14 -9.21 1.79
N SER A 170 8.31 -9.37 2.82
CA SER A 170 8.35 -8.46 3.97
C SER A 170 9.54 -8.73 4.87
N ILE A 171 10.17 -9.92 4.85
CA ILE A 171 11.33 -10.24 5.69
C ILE A 171 12.52 -9.28 5.45
N PRO A 172 13.00 -9.03 4.22
CA PRO A 172 14.05 -8.03 3.99
C PRO A 172 13.66 -6.63 4.45
N ILE A 173 12.38 -6.26 4.30
CA ILE A 173 11.85 -4.96 4.75
C ILE A 173 11.90 -4.90 6.29
N LEU A 174 11.47 -5.96 6.99
CA LEU A 174 11.50 -6.06 8.45
C LEU A 174 12.94 -6.09 9.00
N ILE A 175 13.88 -6.72 8.29
CA ILE A 175 15.31 -6.67 8.65
C ILE A 175 15.82 -5.24 8.52
N LEU A 176 15.50 -4.55 7.41
CA LEU A 176 15.86 -3.15 7.22
C LEU A 176 15.25 -2.25 8.31
N LEU A 177 13.99 -2.51 8.69
CA LEU A 177 13.34 -1.81 9.81
C LEU A 177 14.09 -1.99 11.12
N ASN A 178 14.56 -3.20 11.44
CA ASN A 178 15.34 -3.45 12.65
C ASN A 178 16.68 -2.72 12.63
N ILE A 179 17.36 -2.64 11.48
CA ILE A 179 18.59 -1.86 11.32
C ILE A 179 18.30 -0.37 11.55
N LEU A 180 17.22 0.15 10.94
CA LEU A 180 16.82 1.54 11.12
C LEU A 180 16.43 1.83 12.58
N TYR A 181 15.72 0.91 13.23
CA TYR A 181 15.40 1.02 14.65
C TYR A 181 16.65 1.11 15.53
N ALA A 182 17.67 0.29 15.25
CA ALA A 182 18.95 0.34 15.98
C ALA A 182 19.69 1.68 15.83
N ILE A 183 19.35 2.47 14.81
CA ILE A 183 19.93 3.80 14.56
C ILE A 183 19.02 4.92 15.09
N THR A 184 17.70 4.75 15.01
CA THR A 184 16.73 5.82 15.31
C THR A 184 16.08 5.71 16.68
N ASP A 185 16.22 4.59 17.40
CA ASP A 185 15.53 4.30 18.66
C ASP A 185 14.00 4.48 18.59
N GLY A 186 13.41 4.39 17.39
CA GLY A 186 11.99 4.66 17.18
C GLY A 186 11.39 4.01 15.93
N GLY A 187 12.19 3.31 15.13
CA GLY A 187 11.71 2.67 13.90
C GLY A 187 11.52 3.65 12.76
N VAL A 188 10.79 3.24 11.72
CA VAL A 188 10.60 4.01 10.49
C VAL A 188 9.55 5.10 10.67
N ILE A 189 8.40 4.82 11.27
CA ILE A 189 7.37 5.86 11.44
C ILE A 189 7.91 7.03 12.27
N VAL A 190 8.55 6.76 13.41
CA VAL A 190 9.16 7.83 14.23
C VAL A 190 10.33 8.48 13.49
N GLY A 191 11.15 7.72 12.76
CA GLY A 191 12.23 8.28 11.95
C GLY A 191 11.73 9.26 10.89
N LEU A 192 10.66 8.90 10.17
CA LEU A 192 10.00 9.76 9.19
C LEU A 192 9.40 11.01 9.84
N ILE A 193 8.79 10.86 11.03
CA ILE A 193 8.28 12.01 11.80
C ILE A 193 9.42 12.96 12.18
N ARG A 194 10.53 12.43 12.72
CA ARG A 194 11.70 13.26 13.07
C ARG A 194 12.29 14.00 11.86
N LEU A 195 12.32 13.36 10.69
CA LEU A 195 12.74 14.02 9.44
C LEU A 195 11.84 15.19 9.08
N THR A 196 10.53 15.08 9.30
CA THR A 196 9.60 16.18 9.03
C THR A 196 9.80 17.36 9.98
N HIS A 197 10.13 17.10 11.25
CA HIS A 197 10.44 18.14 12.23
C HIS A 197 11.73 18.89 11.90
N TYR A 198 12.73 18.21 11.32
CA TYR A 198 13.96 18.85 10.89
C TYR A 198 13.77 19.76 9.67
N SER A 199 13.00 19.31 8.68
CA SER A 199 12.70 20.11 7.48
C SER A 199 11.37 19.69 6.84
N PRO A 200 10.30 20.48 7.04
CA PRO A 200 8.99 20.20 6.44
C PRO A 200 9.01 20.21 4.91
N LEU A 201 9.81 21.09 4.31
CA LEU A 201 10.02 21.14 2.86
C LEU A 201 10.70 19.88 2.34
N PHE A 202 11.72 19.39 3.05
CA PHE A 202 12.40 18.14 2.70
C PHE A 202 11.43 16.95 2.75
N ALA A 203 10.53 16.90 3.73
CA ALA A 203 9.51 15.85 3.82
C ALA A 203 8.57 15.83 2.60
N ILE A 204 8.15 17.01 2.12
CA ILE A 204 7.31 17.12 0.91
C ILE A 204 8.08 16.63 -0.32
N VAL A 205 9.34 17.06 -0.48
CA VAL A 205 10.21 16.60 -1.58
C VAL A 205 10.41 15.09 -1.52
N LEU A 206 10.66 14.54 -0.33
CA LEU A 206 10.83 13.12 -0.12
C LEU A 206 9.53 12.34 -0.44
N ALA A 207 8.37 12.86 -0.05
CA ALA A 207 7.08 12.26 -0.40
C ALA A 207 6.87 12.18 -1.93
N MET A 208 7.23 13.24 -2.66
CA MET A 208 7.20 13.25 -4.13
C MET A 208 8.17 12.23 -4.73
N VAL A 209 9.40 12.15 -4.20
CA VAL A 209 10.40 11.15 -4.63
C VAL A 209 9.89 9.74 -4.40
N VAL A 210 9.29 9.46 -3.25
CA VAL A 210 8.72 8.14 -2.91
C VAL A 210 7.58 7.76 -3.86
N LEU A 211 6.68 8.69 -4.20
CA LEU A 211 5.65 8.45 -5.21
C LEU A 211 6.23 8.21 -6.61
N LEU A 212 7.26 8.96 -7.00
CA LEU A 212 7.94 8.74 -8.28
C LEU A 212 8.58 7.35 -8.33
N LEU A 213 9.27 6.94 -7.26
CA LEU A 213 9.86 5.60 -7.14
C LEU A 213 8.78 4.50 -7.19
N SER A 214 7.62 4.73 -6.56
CA SER A 214 6.47 3.83 -6.64
C SER A 214 6.02 3.62 -8.09
N LEU A 215 5.87 4.71 -8.85
CA LEU A 215 5.48 4.65 -10.25
C LEU A 215 6.53 3.93 -11.11
N LEU A 216 7.82 4.25 -10.93
CA LEU A 216 8.91 3.62 -11.68
C LEU A 216 9.00 2.12 -11.39
N PHE A 217 8.87 1.74 -10.12
CA PHE A 217 8.85 0.33 -9.71
C PHE A 217 7.67 -0.41 -10.32
N TRP A 218 6.46 0.14 -10.20
CA TRP A 218 5.25 -0.39 -10.82
C TRP A 218 5.43 -0.61 -12.33
N GLN A 219 5.88 0.43 -13.05
CA GLN A 219 6.11 0.33 -14.49
C GLN A 219 7.11 -0.77 -14.86
N SER A 220 8.25 -0.81 -14.16
CA SER A 220 9.31 -1.80 -14.42
C SER A 220 8.80 -3.23 -14.22
N ARG A 221 8.12 -3.49 -13.10
CA ARG A 221 7.59 -4.81 -12.77
C ARG A 221 6.43 -5.23 -13.66
N THR A 222 5.44 -4.35 -13.88
CA THR A 222 4.28 -4.66 -14.69
C THR A 222 4.65 -4.86 -16.15
N LYS A 223 5.60 -4.10 -16.71
CA LYS A 223 6.12 -4.39 -18.07
C LYS A 223 6.75 -5.78 -18.16
N LYS A 224 7.55 -6.19 -17.17
CA LYS A 224 8.17 -7.53 -17.15
C LYS A 224 7.11 -8.64 -17.03
N SER A 225 6.09 -8.41 -16.22
CA SER A 225 5.05 -9.40 -15.98
C SER A 225 4.07 -9.50 -17.16
N MET A 226 3.71 -8.38 -17.78
CA MET A 226 2.91 -8.35 -19.01
C MET A 226 3.54 -9.13 -20.16
N LYS A 227 4.88 -9.13 -20.30
CA LYS A 227 5.59 -9.94 -21.31
C LYS A 227 5.46 -11.46 -21.07
N ARG A 228 5.20 -11.90 -19.84
CA ARG A 228 5.09 -13.33 -19.49
C ARG A 228 3.69 -13.90 -19.67
N VAL A 229 2.68 -13.03 -19.81
CA VAL A 229 1.26 -13.39 -19.98
C VAL A 229 0.78 -13.03 -21.38
N ASP A 230 1.70 -13.01 -22.35
CA ASP A 230 1.27 -13.18 -23.72
C ASP A 230 0.76 -14.62 -23.85
N PHE A 231 -0.55 -14.74 -23.60
CA PHE A 231 -1.36 -15.79 -24.15
C PHE A 231 -1.23 -15.64 -25.67
N HIS A 232 -0.23 -16.29 -26.25
CA HIS A 232 -0.36 -16.79 -27.60
C HIS A 232 -1.56 -17.75 -27.57
N VAL A 233 -2.72 -17.19 -27.93
CA VAL A 233 -3.64 -17.88 -28.84
C VAL A 233 -2.89 -18.03 -30.16
#